data_AF-A0A958CI51-F1
#
_entry.id   AF-A0A958CI51-F1
#
_cell.length_a   1.000
_cell.length_b   1.000
_cell.length_c   1.000
_cell.angle_alpha   90.00
_cell.angle_beta   90.00
_cell.angle_gamma   90.00
#
_symmetry.space_group_name_H-M   'P 1'
#
loop_
_entity.id
_entity.type
_entity.pdbx_description
1 polymer ?
#
loop_
_entity_poly.entity_id
_entity_poly.type
_entity_poly.pdbx_seq_one_letter_code
_entity_poly.pdbx_strand_id
1 'polypeptide(L)'
;MTKKCLPIFPLIFVLIACSPTVPQSLPTDTLQPTLASIASKTTETAATSTSTDTCPSQTADLKLFRNADDGYCLLYPTEDTPNPPYLIIINPNGMPGDVPGDAWVQISAEEASGRTAEQAANTQIAEAGDGFNITRDELLIDGKQAIVVDGLPGPDSWRKVFIVANDHLYTLFFLPWAPSADGFSRLEELYTTVINTFHFLPPSAPVP
;
A
#
# COMPACT_ATOMS: atom_id res chain seq x y z
N MET A 1 11.17 -33.14 47.45
CA MET A 1 10.33 -32.80 48.63
C MET A 1 10.43 -31.28 48.76
N THR A 2 9.39 -30.46 48.64
CA THR A 2 8.08 -30.56 49.29
C THR A 2 7.04 -29.77 48.48
N LYS A 3 5.87 -30.38 48.25
CA LYS A 3 4.65 -29.77 47.70
C LYS A 3 4.16 -28.62 48.58
N LYS A 4 3.54 -27.59 48.00
CA LYS A 4 2.49 -26.81 48.67
C LYS A 4 1.31 -26.56 47.73
N CYS A 5 0.14 -26.92 48.25
CA CYS A 5 -1.13 -27.00 47.59
C CYS A 5 -1.85 -25.64 47.50
N LEU A 6 -2.77 -25.63 46.53
CA LEU A 6 -3.91 -24.75 46.27
C LEU A 6 -4.86 -24.57 47.48
N PRO A 7 -5.71 -23.52 47.47
CA PRO A 7 -7.18 -23.70 47.45
C PRO A 7 -7.85 -22.73 46.42
N ILE A 8 -8.86 -22.99 45.59
CA ILE A 8 -10.22 -23.59 45.63
C ILE A 8 -11.31 -22.73 46.33
N PHE A 9 -12.17 -22.13 45.46
CA PHE A 9 -13.63 -21.79 45.55
C PHE A 9 -14.14 -20.61 46.42
N PRO A 10 -15.41 -20.09 46.26
CA PRO A 10 -16.49 -20.21 45.23
C PRO A 10 -16.94 -18.84 44.62
N LEU A 11 -17.56 -18.76 43.43
CA LEU A 11 -19.02 -18.79 43.09
C LEU A 11 -19.95 -17.79 43.84
N ILE A 12 -20.39 -16.69 43.18
CA ILE A 12 -21.70 -16.04 43.43
C ILE A 12 -22.35 -15.60 42.10
N PHE A 13 -23.54 -16.13 41.87
CA PHE A 13 -24.55 -15.77 40.87
C PHE A 13 -25.34 -14.54 41.37
N VAL A 14 -25.56 -13.52 40.53
CA VAL A 14 -26.67 -12.56 40.72
C VAL A 14 -27.38 -12.36 39.37
N LEU A 15 -28.63 -12.86 39.34
CA LEU A 15 -29.69 -12.59 38.37
C LEU A 15 -30.25 -11.16 38.57
N ILE A 16 -31.20 -10.74 37.72
CA ILE A 16 -32.13 -9.57 37.78
C ILE A 16 -31.75 -8.51 36.72
N ALA A 17 -32.60 -8.05 35.80
CA ALA A 17 -33.97 -8.39 35.40
C ALA A 17 -34.27 -7.81 33.99
N CYS A 18 -35.16 -8.48 33.25
CA CYS A 18 -35.89 -7.89 32.13
C CYS A 18 -36.88 -6.82 32.63
N SER A 19 -37.08 -5.75 31.86
CA SER A 19 -38.40 -5.17 31.63
C SER A 19 -38.43 -4.21 30.41
N PRO A 20 -39.62 -3.96 29.83
CA PRO A 20 -39.80 -3.80 28.40
C PRO A 20 -40.23 -2.38 27.96
N THR A 21 -40.17 -2.16 26.64
CA THR A 21 -41.12 -1.41 25.78
C THR A 21 -41.59 -0.02 26.20
N VAL A 22 -41.24 0.99 25.38
CA VAL A 22 -42.21 1.98 24.88
C VAL A 22 -41.90 2.28 23.39
N PRO A 23 -42.86 2.09 22.47
CA PRO A 23 -42.78 2.61 21.11
C PRO A 23 -43.22 4.07 21.09
N GLN A 24 -42.46 4.93 20.40
CA GLN A 24 -42.93 6.27 20.03
C GLN A 24 -42.88 6.41 18.52
N SER A 25 -44.08 6.37 17.95
CA SER A 25 -44.40 6.64 16.55
C SER A 25 -44.51 8.14 16.28
N LEU A 26 -43.87 8.57 15.18
CA LEU A 26 -44.27 9.60 14.20
C LEU A 26 -44.36 11.08 14.67
N PRO A 27 -43.88 12.03 13.84
CA PRO A 27 -44.53 12.32 12.56
C PRO A 27 -43.62 12.23 11.33
N THR A 28 -44.21 11.68 10.27
CA THR A 28 -43.90 11.98 8.87
C THR A 28 -44.11 13.47 8.64
N ASP A 29 -43.04 14.21 8.36
CA ASP A 29 -43.16 15.51 7.70
C ASP A 29 -42.62 15.40 6.28
N THR A 30 -43.57 15.21 5.38
CA THR A 30 -43.39 15.17 3.93
C THR A 30 -43.21 16.60 3.44
N LEU A 31 -41.96 17.03 3.25
CA LEU A 31 -41.65 18.18 2.40
C LEU A 31 -40.90 17.69 1.16
N GLN A 32 -41.68 17.43 0.11
CA GLN A 32 -41.22 17.32 -1.28
C GLN A 32 -40.90 18.72 -1.85
N PRO A 33 -40.32 18.84 -3.05
CA PRO A 33 -39.04 19.52 -3.28
C PRO A 33 -39.22 20.90 -3.91
N THR A 34 -38.42 21.87 -3.47
CA THR A 34 -38.33 23.16 -4.18
C THR A 34 -37.41 23.02 -5.39
N LEU A 35 -38.03 22.87 -6.57
CA LEU A 35 -37.38 23.04 -7.88
C LEU A 35 -37.10 24.53 -8.13
N ALA A 36 -35.84 24.92 -8.05
CA ALA A 36 -35.28 26.12 -8.70
C ALA A 36 -33.82 25.80 -9.09
N SER A 37 -33.58 25.40 -10.34
CA SER A 37 -33.11 26.30 -11.39
C SER A 37 -31.69 26.85 -11.17
N ILE A 38 -30.68 26.08 -11.57
CA ILE A 38 -29.63 26.60 -12.48
C ILE A 38 -29.06 25.44 -13.30
N ALA A 39 -29.43 25.41 -14.59
CA ALA A 39 -28.71 24.69 -15.62
C ALA A 39 -27.40 25.44 -15.90
N SER A 40 -26.32 25.04 -15.24
CA SER A 40 -24.98 25.32 -15.73
C SER A 40 -24.55 24.15 -16.58
N LYS A 41 -24.78 24.30 -17.88
CA LYS A 41 -24.13 23.55 -18.94
C LYS A 41 -22.64 23.85 -18.86
N THR A 42 -21.93 23.15 -17.98
CA THR A 42 -20.50 22.97 -18.13
C THR A 42 -20.36 21.82 -19.09
N THR A 43 -19.96 22.14 -20.31
CA THR A 43 -19.31 21.20 -21.21
C THR A 43 -18.06 20.73 -20.47
N GLU A 44 -18.22 19.69 -19.65
CA GLU A 44 -17.12 18.87 -19.19
C GLU A 44 -16.61 18.21 -20.46
N THR A 45 -15.64 18.88 -21.08
CA THR A 45 -14.63 18.23 -21.88
C THR A 45 -14.15 17.09 -20.99
N ALA A 46 -14.70 15.91 -21.22
CA ALA A 46 -14.09 14.67 -20.83
C ALA A 46 -12.67 14.79 -21.35
N ALA A 47 -11.74 15.07 -20.45
CA ALA A 47 -10.35 14.85 -20.72
C ALA A 47 -10.30 13.35 -21.01
N THR A 48 -10.28 13.02 -22.29
CA THR A 48 -9.87 11.72 -22.76
C THR A 48 -8.46 11.57 -22.22
N SER A 49 -8.35 10.93 -21.06
CA SER A 49 -7.12 10.33 -20.59
C SER A 49 -6.79 9.28 -21.63
N THR A 50 -6.12 9.69 -22.70
CA THR A 50 -5.34 8.76 -23.51
C THR A 50 -4.34 8.17 -22.54
N SER A 51 -4.67 7.00 -21.99
CA SER A 51 -3.69 6.09 -21.43
C SER A 51 -2.70 5.84 -22.56
N THR A 52 -1.62 6.61 -22.57
CA THR A 52 -0.44 6.23 -23.32
C THR A 52 0.01 4.92 -22.71
N ASP A 53 -0.27 3.80 -23.40
CA ASP A 53 0.18 2.43 -23.09
C ASP A 53 1.71 2.28 -23.14
N THR A 54 2.44 3.34 -22.82
CA THR A 54 3.86 3.49 -23.04
C THR A 54 4.50 3.97 -21.76
N CYS A 55 5.53 3.21 -21.34
CA CYS A 55 6.35 3.54 -20.20
C CYS A 55 6.83 5.00 -20.19
N PRO A 56 7.06 5.58 -19.00
CA PRO A 56 7.68 6.90 -18.90
C PRO A 56 9.01 6.93 -19.68
N SER A 57 9.26 8.05 -20.34
CA SER A 57 10.48 8.24 -21.12
C SER A 57 11.66 8.53 -20.19
N GLN A 58 12.77 7.82 -20.40
CA GLN A 58 14.04 8.07 -19.72
C GLN A 58 14.59 9.47 -20.00
N THR A 59 15.39 10.00 -19.09
CA THR A 59 16.04 11.33 -19.19
C THR A 59 17.56 11.19 -19.05
N ALA A 60 18.27 12.31 -18.94
CA ALA A 60 19.72 12.29 -18.67
C ALA A 60 20.06 11.71 -17.29
N ASP A 61 19.18 11.90 -16.31
CA ASP A 61 19.40 11.55 -14.90
C ASP A 61 18.56 10.34 -14.45
N LEU A 62 17.61 9.90 -15.28
CA LEU A 62 16.70 8.80 -14.98
C LEU A 62 16.72 7.72 -16.07
N LYS A 63 16.85 6.45 -15.66
CA LYS A 63 16.78 5.28 -16.55
C LYS A 63 15.44 4.56 -16.39
N LEU A 64 15.00 3.91 -17.47
CA LEU A 64 13.82 3.07 -17.46
C LEU A 64 14.12 1.71 -16.81
N PHE A 65 13.30 1.34 -15.83
CA PHE A 65 13.18 -0.03 -15.32
C PHE A 65 11.86 -0.60 -15.84
N ARG A 66 11.91 -1.74 -16.53
CA ARG A 66 10.73 -2.37 -17.13
C ARG A 66 10.71 -3.85 -16.79
N ASN A 67 9.60 -4.29 -16.21
CA ASN A 67 9.29 -5.69 -15.97
C ASN A 67 7.95 -5.99 -16.65
N ALA A 68 8.04 -6.48 -17.89
CA ALA A 68 6.87 -6.76 -18.71
C ALA A 68 6.12 -8.02 -18.24
N ASP A 69 6.82 -8.95 -17.59
CA ASP A 69 6.24 -10.19 -17.08
C ASP A 69 5.29 -9.91 -15.92
N ASP A 70 5.69 -9.00 -15.02
CA ASP A 70 4.85 -8.52 -13.91
C ASP A 70 4.00 -7.28 -14.27
N GLY A 71 4.03 -6.84 -15.53
CA GLY A 71 3.13 -5.80 -16.03
C GLY A 71 3.38 -4.38 -15.50
N TYR A 72 4.64 -3.96 -15.30
CA TYR A 72 4.94 -2.59 -14.90
C TYR A 72 6.23 -2.01 -15.50
N CYS A 73 6.34 -0.69 -15.43
CA CYS A 73 7.59 0.03 -15.62
C CYS A 73 7.63 1.32 -14.80
N LEU A 74 8.84 1.83 -14.56
CA LEU A 74 9.10 3.03 -13.76
C LEU A 74 10.46 3.62 -14.13
N LEU A 75 10.77 4.81 -13.61
CA LEU A 75 12.10 5.41 -13.71
C LEU A 75 12.87 5.31 -12.39
N TYR A 76 14.20 5.30 -12.48
CA TYR A 76 15.11 5.36 -11.33
C TYR A 76 16.37 6.19 -11.65
N PRO A 77 17.04 6.79 -10.65
CA PRO A 77 18.27 7.55 -10.85
C PRO A 77 19.37 6.76 -11.57
N THR A 78 20.09 7.41 -12.48
CA THR A 78 21.16 6.78 -13.29
C THR A 78 22.31 6.20 -12.47
N GLU A 79 22.51 6.76 -11.28
CA GLU A 79 23.55 6.42 -10.31
C GLU A 79 23.22 5.16 -9.50
N ASP A 80 21.94 4.76 -9.46
CA ASP A 80 21.51 3.58 -8.72
C ASP A 80 21.67 2.34 -9.60
N THR A 81 21.85 1.19 -8.95
CA THR A 81 22.14 -0.08 -9.61
C THR A 81 20.89 -0.94 -9.71
N PRO A 82 20.34 -1.20 -10.90
CA PRO A 82 19.26 -2.15 -11.04
C PRO A 82 19.80 -3.58 -10.89
N ASN A 83 19.04 -4.43 -10.22
CA ASN A 83 19.16 -5.88 -10.26
C ASN A 83 17.81 -6.46 -10.72
N PRO A 84 17.57 -6.48 -12.04
CA PRO A 84 16.30 -6.94 -12.59
C PRO A 84 16.00 -8.40 -12.21
N PRO A 85 14.71 -8.78 -12.08
CA PRO A 85 13.54 -8.01 -12.51
C PRO A 85 12.83 -7.21 -11.39
N TYR A 86 13.35 -7.18 -10.16
CA TYR A 86 12.61 -6.66 -9.00
C TYR A 86 13.34 -5.68 -8.09
N LEU A 87 14.63 -5.40 -8.27
CA LEU A 87 15.43 -4.67 -7.28
C LEU A 87 16.16 -3.46 -7.89
N ILE A 88 16.20 -2.35 -7.17
CA ILE A 88 17.05 -1.18 -7.46
C ILE A 88 17.80 -0.81 -6.17
N ILE A 89 19.12 -0.71 -6.26
CA ILE A 89 20.05 -0.64 -5.12
C ILE A 89 20.82 0.69 -5.15
N ILE A 90 20.85 1.38 -4.01
CA ILE A 90 21.70 2.54 -3.74
C ILE A 90 23.01 2.04 -3.13
N ASN A 91 24.15 2.47 -3.70
CA ASN A 91 25.50 2.14 -3.23
C ASN A 91 25.69 0.64 -2.95
N PRO A 92 25.77 -0.22 -3.99
CA PRO A 92 25.90 -1.66 -3.80
C PRO A 92 27.22 -2.01 -3.08
N ASN A 93 27.13 -2.88 -2.08
CA ASN A 93 28.26 -3.19 -1.19
C ASN A 93 29.34 -4.09 -1.82
N GLY A 94 29.07 -4.64 -3.01
CA GLY A 94 30.00 -5.47 -3.80
C GLY A 94 30.43 -6.80 -3.15
N MET A 95 30.03 -7.06 -1.90
CA MET A 95 30.37 -8.24 -1.12
C MET A 95 29.18 -9.22 -1.06
N PRO A 96 29.43 -10.54 -1.05
CA PRO A 96 28.41 -11.52 -0.75
C PRO A 96 27.83 -11.29 0.65
N GLY A 97 26.51 -11.18 0.78
CA GLY A 97 25.81 -10.97 2.05
C GLY A 97 24.33 -10.65 1.86
N ASP A 98 23.61 -10.52 2.98
CA ASP A 98 22.14 -10.33 2.99
C ASP A 98 21.71 -8.88 2.71
N VAL A 99 22.63 -7.91 2.76
CA VAL A 99 22.37 -6.48 2.60
C VAL A 99 22.91 -6.02 1.22
N PRO A 100 22.05 -5.78 0.21
CA PRO A 100 22.48 -5.50 -1.16
C PRO A 100 23.26 -4.20 -1.36
N GLY A 101 23.03 -3.20 -0.51
CA GLY A 101 23.63 -1.86 -0.57
C GLY A 101 23.25 -1.04 0.66
N ASP A 102 23.51 0.26 0.65
CA ASP A 102 23.09 1.17 1.73
C ASP A 102 21.56 1.23 1.86
N ALA A 103 20.86 1.21 0.72
CA ALA A 103 19.41 1.23 0.65
C ALA A 103 18.91 0.61 -0.66
N TRP A 104 17.65 0.18 -0.72
CA TRP A 104 17.05 -0.38 -1.93
C TRP A 104 15.53 -0.31 -1.94
N VAL A 105 14.96 -0.45 -3.13
CA VAL A 105 13.56 -0.81 -3.33
C VAL A 105 13.48 -2.19 -3.97
N GLN A 106 12.68 -3.07 -3.38
CA GLN A 106 12.26 -4.34 -3.98
C GLN A 106 10.79 -4.24 -4.40
N ILE A 107 10.44 -4.85 -5.54
CA ILE A 107 9.09 -4.86 -6.07
C ILE A 107 8.67 -6.30 -6.29
N SER A 108 7.60 -6.73 -5.61
CA SER A 108 6.97 -8.02 -5.88
C SER A 108 5.60 -7.82 -6.50
N ALA A 109 5.22 -8.71 -7.40
CA ALA A 109 3.87 -8.84 -7.90
C ALA A 109 3.37 -10.27 -7.63
N GLU A 110 2.15 -10.39 -7.13
CA GLU A 110 1.44 -11.66 -6.99
C GLU A 110 0.01 -11.51 -7.49
N GLU A 111 -0.69 -12.61 -7.75
CA GLU A 111 -2.11 -12.55 -8.13
C GLU A 111 -2.92 -11.88 -7.01
N ALA A 112 -3.71 -10.86 -7.34
CA ALA A 112 -4.56 -10.20 -6.37
C ALA A 112 -5.64 -11.15 -5.85
N SER A 113 -6.15 -12.05 -6.72
CA SER A 113 -7.20 -13.02 -6.40
C SER A 113 -8.42 -12.34 -5.73
N GLY A 114 -8.79 -11.17 -6.25
CA GLY A 114 -9.89 -10.34 -5.73
C GLY A 114 -9.59 -9.49 -4.49
N ARG A 115 -8.36 -9.54 -3.94
CA ARG A 115 -7.94 -8.67 -2.83
C ARG A 115 -7.79 -7.22 -3.28
N THR A 116 -8.11 -6.28 -2.40
CA THR A 116 -7.77 -4.85 -2.56
C THR A 116 -6.43 -4.51 -1.91
N ALA A 117 -5.84 -3.38 -2.28
CA ALA A 117 -4.63 -2.86 -1.61
C ALA A 117 -4.85 -2.64 -0.11
N GLU A 118 -6.04 -2.16 0.27
CA GLU A 118 -6.44 -2.02 1.67
C GLU A 118 -6.50 -3.36 2.41
N GLN A 119 -7.09 -4.39 1.80
CA GLN A 119 -7.14 -5.71 2.41
C GLN A 119 -5.72 -6.27 2.61
N ALA A 120 -4.86 -6.15 1.61
CA ALA A 120 -3.47 -6.59 1.70
C ALA A 120 -2.70 -5.87 2.82
N ALA A 121 -2.82 -4.53 2.89
CA ALA A 121 -2.21 -3.72 3.94
C ALA A 121 -2.75 -4.11 5.33
N ASN A 122 -4.07 -4.20 5.47
CA ASN A 122 -4.72 -4.54 6.74
C ASN A 122 -4.33 -5.95 7.23
N THR A 123 -4.17 -6.92 6.32
CA THR A 123 -3.65 -8.24 6.66
C THR A 123 -2.25 -8.15 7.27
N GLN A 124 -1.33 -7.43 6.63
CA GLN A 124 0.04 -7.26 7.13
C GLN A 124 0.09 -6.51 8.48
N ILE A 125 -0.77 -5.51 8.68
CA ILE A 125 -0.89 -4.78 9.94
C ILE A 125 -1.44 -5.69 11.05
N ALA A 126 -2.46 -6.50 10.74
CA ALA A 126 -3.04 -7.44 11.70
C ALA A 126 -2.04 -8.55 12.09
N GLU A 127 -1.23 -9.02 11.15
CA GLU A 127 -0.17 -10.01 11.38
C GLU A 127 0.96 -9.46 12.27
N ALA A 128 1.26 -8.16 12.17
CA ALA A 128 2.23 -7.50 13.04
C ALA A 128 1.78 -7.49 14.50
N GLY A 129 0.47 -7.37 14.75
CA GLY A 129 -0.12 -7.30 16.09
C GLY A 129 0.07 -5.94 16.78
N ASP A 130 -0.26 -5.89 18.07
CA ASP A 130 -0.21 -4.66 18.86
C ASP A 130 1.21 -4.32 19.34
N GLY A 131 1.45 -3.06 19.68
CA GLY A 131 2.69 -2.59 20.30
C GLY A 131 3.72 -1.97 19.35
N PHE A 132 3.39 -1.90 18.06
CA PHE A 132 4.18 -1.21 17.05
C PHE A 132 3.53 0.12 16.66
N ASN A 133 4.35 1.15 16.42
CA ASN A 133 3.87 2.45 15.93
C ASN A 133 3.67 2.41 14.41
N ILE A 134 2.76 1.56 13.96
CA ILE A 134 2.43 1.40 12.54
C ILE A 134 1.61 2.61 12.08
N THR A 135 2.01 3.22 10.98
CA THR A 135 1.24 4.27 10.32
C THR A 135 0.75 3.80 8.96
N ARG A 136 -0.41 4.34 8.54
CA ARG A 136 -1.04 4.04 7.27
C ARG A 136 -1.45 5.34 6.60
N ASP A 137 -1.06 5.49 5.34
CA ASP A 137 -1.44 6.60 4.47
C ASP A 137 -2.00 6.07 3.13
N GLU A 138 -2.63 6.95 2.38
CA GLU A 138 -3.21 6.64 1.07
C GLU A 138 -2.74 7.64 0.01
N LEU A 139 -2.47 7.15 -1.19
CA LEU A 139 -2.13 7.98 -2.34
C LEU A 139 -2.61 7.34 -3.64
N LEU A 140 -2.45 8.05 -4.75
CA LEU A 140 -2.72 7.52 -6.09
C LEU A 140 -1.39 7.27 -6.84
N ILE A 141 -1.25 6.07 -7.40
CA ILE A 141 -0.15 5.71 -8.32
C ILE A 141 -0.78 5.33 -9.65
N ASP A 142 -0.44 6.06 -10.71
CA ASP A 142 -0.99 5.82 -12.06
C ASP A 142 -2.54 5.69 -12.06
N GLY A 143 -3.20 6.53 -11.23
CA GLY A 143 -4.64 6.55 -11.03
C GLY A 143 -5.22 5.38 -10.21
N LYS A 144 -4.40 4.50 -9.64
CA LYS A 144 -4.82 3.43 -8.72
C LYS A 144 -4.60 3.82 -7.27
N GLN A 145 -5.53 3.46 -6.40
CA GLN A 145 -5.37 3.63 -4.96
C GLN A 145 -4.23 2.75 -4.47
N ALA A 146 -3.32 3.37 -3.73
CA ALA A 146 -2.21 2.71 -3.06
C ALA A 146 -2.29 2.96 -1.56
N ILE A 147 -1.90 1.96 -0.77
CA ILE A 147 -1.80 2.06 0.68
C ILE A 147 -0.33 2.02 1.06
N VAL A 148 0.13 3.06 1.74
CA VAL A 148 1.49 3.15 2.28
C VAL A 148 1.43 2.73 3.75
N VAL A 149 2.31 1.83 4.16
CA VAL A 149 2.42 1.35 5.53
C VAL A 149 3.87 1.45 5.99
N ASP A 150 4.08 2.18 7.08
CA ASP A 150 5.37 2.28 7.75
C ASP A 150 5.30 1.64 9.14
N GLY A 151 6.47 1.27 9.69
CA GLY A 151 6.57 0.82 11.09
C GLY A 151 6.16 -0.63 11.34
N LEU A 152 6.01 -1.44 10.28
CA LEU A 152 5.88 -2.90 10.42
C LEU A 152 7.14 -3.50 11.06
N PRO A 153 7.01 -4.55 11.89
CA PRO A 153 8.14 -5.18 12.55
C PRO A 153 9.07 -5.88 11.55
N GLY A 154 10.38 -5.71 11.75
CA GLY A 154 11.44 -6.27 10.93
C GLY A 154 12.82 -5.97 11.53
N PRO A 155 13.91 -6.56 10.98
CA PRO A 155 15.28 -6.25 11.39
C PRO A 155 15.63 -4.76 11.17
N ASP A 156 15.05 -4.16 10.13
CA ASP A 156 15.15 -2.74 9.80
C ASP A 156 13.75 -2.15 9.61
N SER A 157 13.62 -0.81 9.68
CA SER A 157 12.35 -0.13 9.44
C SER A 157 11.96 -0.17 7.96
N TRP A 158 10.70 -0.51 7.68
CA TRP A 158 10.18 -0.66 6.32
C TRP A 158 9.17 0.43 5.99
N ARG A 159 9.18 0.87 4.73
CA ARG A 159 7.99 1.41 4.06
C ARG A 159 7.52 0.41 3.03
N LYS A 160 6.28 -0.06 3.18
CA LYS A 160 5.61 -0.91 2.20
C LYS A 160 4.53 -0.11 1.47
N VAL A 161 4.44 -0.27 0.16
CA VAL A 161 3.35 0.30 -0.64
C VAL A 161 2.62 -0.83 -1.34
N PHE A 162 1.31 -0.93 -1.09
CA PHE A 162 0.43 -1.93 -1.67
C PHE A 162 -0.41 -1.28 -2.76
N ILE A 163 -0.40 -1.82 -3.98
CA ILE A 163 -1.25 -1.36 -5.09
C ILE A 163 -1.86 -2.56 -5.80
N VAL A 164 -3.12 -2.47 -6.20
CA VAL A 164 -3.77 -3.50 -7.03
C VAL A 164 -4.08 -2.94 -8.42
N ALA A 165 -3.59 -3.62 -9.46
CA ALA A 165 -3.88 -3.30 -10.86
C ALA A 165 -3.78 -4.56 -11.72
N ASN A 166 -4.65 -4.70 -12.73
CA ASN A 166 -4.59 -5.81 -13.70
C ASN A 166 -4.50 -7.21 -13.04
N ASP A 167 -5.29 -7.41 -11.97
CA ASP A 167 -5.28 -8.63 -11.13
C ASP A 167 -3.94 -8.99 -10.48
N HIS A 168 -3.03 -8.01 -10.36
CA HIS A 168 -1.80 -8.12 -9.59
C HIS A 168 -1.88 -7.26 -8.33
N LEU A 169 -1.45 -7.82 -7.20
CA LEU A 169 -1.09 -7.10 -6.00
C LEU A 169 0.42 -6.81 -6.05
N TYR A 170 0.76 -5.55 -6.27
CA TYR A 170 2.12 -5.05 -6.19
C TYR A 170 2.44 -4.66 -4.76
N THR A 171 3.59 -5.12 -4.27
CA THR A 171 4.17 -4.63 -3.02
C THR A 171 5.55 -4.07 -3.28
N LEU A 172 5.74 -2.79 -3.00
CA LEU A 172 7.03 -2.11 -3.07
C LEU A 172 7.59 -1.99 -1.65
N PHE A 173 8.81 -2.48 -1.44
CA PHE A 173 9.49 -2.50 -0.15
C PHE A 173 10.70 -1.58 -0.21
N PHE A 174 10.68 -0.48 0.55
CA PHE A 174 11.80 0.45 0.67
C PHE A 174 12.53 0.21 1.99
N LEU A 175 13.84 0.00 1.91
CA LEU A 175 14.70 -0.33 3.05
C LEU A 175 16.04 0.40 2.99
N PRO A 176 16.60 0.88 4.12
CA PRO A 176 15.95 1.10 5.41
C PRO A 176 15.13 2.39 5.42
N TRP A 177 13.87 2.31 5.83
CA TRP A 177 12.98 3.46 5.98
C TRP A 177 13.12 4.10 7.37
N ALA A 178 14.31 4.64 7.67
CA ALA A 178 14.61 5.30 8.93
C ALA A 178 15.46 6.56 8.69
N PRO A 179 15.05 7.76 9.16
CA PRO A 179 15.81 9.01 8.94
C PRO A 179 17.25 9.02 9.43
N SER A 180 17.59 8.14 10.37
CA SER A 180 18.94 7.99 10.90
C SER A 180 19.81 6.99 10.14
N ALA A 181 19.25 6.25 9.18
CA ALA A 181 19.98 5.24 8.42
C ALA A 181 20.82 5.87 7.30
N ASP A 182 21.94 5.22 6.98
CA ASP A 182 22.75 5.58 5.83
C ASP A 182 21.92 5.42 4.54
N GLY A 183 22.11 6.34 3.59
CA GLY A 183 21.38 6.31 2.32
C GLY A 183 19.91 6.74 2.38
N PHE A 184 19.34 7.07 3.55
CA PHE A 184 17.90 7.40 3.68
C PHE A 184 17.45 8.54 2.76
N SER A 185 18.18 9.66 2.68
CA SER A 185 17.80 10.77 1.80
C SER A 185 17.76 10.36 0.33
N ARG A 186 18.67 9.49 -0.12
CA ARG A 186 18.62 8.94 -1.49
C ARG A 186 17.47 7.95 -1.65
N LEU A 187 17.13 7.19 -0.61
CA LEU A 187 15.98 6.30 -0.61
C LEU A 187 14.66 7.08 -0.70
N GLU A 188 14.55 8.24 -0.07
CA GLU A 188 13.39 9.14 -0.19
C GLU A 188 13.24 9.71 -1.62
N GLU A 189 14.36 10.08 -2.24
CA GLU A 189 14.40 10.50 -3.65
C GLU A 189 13.98 9.36 -4.58
N LEU A 190 14.50 8.15 -4.35
CA LEU A 190 14.14 6.95 -5.09
C LEU A 190 12.66 6.60 -4.90
N TYR A 191 12.15 6.65 -3.67
CA TYR A 191 10.72 6.49 -3.36
C TYR A 191 9.88 7.47 -4.17
N THR A 192 10.20 8.76 -4.09
CA THR A 192 9.44 9.80 -4.81
C THR A 192 9.48 9.58 -6.32
N THR A 193 10.63 9.21 -6.87
CA THR A 193 10.80 8.91 -8.30
C THR A 193 9.96 7.71 -8.72
N VAL A 194 10.05 6.61 -7.97
CA VAL A 194 9.30 5.38 -8.23
C VAL A 194 7.81 5.66 -8.18
N ILE A 195 7.29 6.27 -7.11
CA ILE A 195 5.84 6.50 -6.94
C ILE A 195 5.27 7.41 -8.03
N ASN A 196 6.03 8.42 -8.47
CA ASN A 196 5.57 9.36 -9.50
C ASN A 196 5.68 8.83 -10.94
N THR A 197 6.50 7.80 -11.17
CA THR A 197 6.78 7.29 -12.53
C THR A 197 6.33 5.86 -12.73
N PHE A 198 5.87 5.18 -11.68
CA PHE A 198 5.30 3.85 -11.79
C PHE A 198 4.11 3.88 -12.75
N HIS A 199 4.14 2.99 -13.72
CA HIS A 199 3.12 2.86 -14.74
C HIS A 199 2.77 1.38 -14.91
N PHE A 200 1.47 1.09 -14.90
CA PHE A 200 0.96 -0.26 -15.12
C PHE A 200 0.90 -0.53 -16.62
N LEU A 201 1.57 -1.60 -17.04
CA LEU A 201 1.43 -2.10 -18.40
C LEU A 201 0.11 -2.86 -18.53
N PRO A 202 -0.53 -2.82 -19.71
CA PRO A 202 -1.70 -3.64 -19.96
C PRO A 202 -1.36 -5.13 -19.80
N PRO A 203 -2.32 -5.95 -19.35
CA PRO A 203 -2.10 -7.39 -19.22
C PRO A 203 -1.66 -7.97 -20.56
N SER A 204 -0.69 -8.88 -20.53
CA SER A 204 -0.30 -9.62 -21.73
C SER A 204 -1.52 -10.37 -22.25
N ALA A 205 -1.77 -10.29 -23.57
CA ALA A 205 -2.90 -10.99 -24.17
C ALA A 205 -2.81 -12.49 -23.84
N PRO A 206 -3.93 -13.16 -23.51
CA PRO A 206 -3.92 -14.61 -23.32
C PRO A 206 -3.32 -15.27 -24.56
N VAL A 207 -2.31 -16.12 -24.38
CA VAL A 207 -1.81 -16.95 -25.48
C VAL A 207 -2.95 -17.90 -25.88
N PRO A 208 -3.42 -17.88 -27.13
CA PRO A 208 -4.55 -18.69 -27.59
C PRO A 208 -4.27 -20.20 -27.58
#